data_AF-A0A3D0GWH8-F1
#
_entry.id   AF-A0A3D0GWH8-F1
#
_cell.length_a   1.000
_cell.length_b   1.000
_cell.length_c   1.000
_cell.angle_alpha   90.00
_cell.angle_beta   90.00
_cell.angle_gamma   90.00
#
_symmetry.space_group_name_H-M   'P 1'
#
loop_
_entity.id
_entity.type
_entity.pdbx_description
1 polymer ?
#
loop_
_entity_poly.entity_id
_entity_poly.type
_entity_poly.pdbx_seq_one_letter_code
_entity_poly.pdbx_strand_id
1 'polypeptide(L)'
;FLGLCHSMAHKLGAFHHLPHGIANALLLTQVIRYNAADVPTKMGTFPQYAYPHAKERYVEAARFCGATGKNDDEVFENFIQMIEDLKDKIEIKKTIKDYGIDEKYFLDTLDDMVEQAFDDQCTGANPRYPLMSEIKDMYLKAYYG
;
A
#
# COMPACT_ATOMS: atom_id res chain seq x y z
N PHE A 1 5.68 6.15 14.00
CA PHE A 1 5.76 4.92 13.19
C PHE A 1 4.42 4.68 12.52
N LEU A 2 4.42 4.18 11.28
CA LEU A 2 3.21 4.03 10.45
C LEU A 2 3.07 2.60 9.96
N GLY A 3 3.29 2.34 8.66
CA GLY A 3 3.20 1.02 8.05
C GLY A 3 3.83 1.01 6.67
N LEU A 4 3.60 -0.08 5.93
CA LEU A 4 4.33 -0.39 4.70
C LEU A 4 4.14 0.63 3.58
N CYS A 5 2.96 1.26 3.49
CA CYS A 5 2.70 2.31 2.49
C CYS A 5 3.70 3.47 2.63
N HIS A 6 3.99 3.92 3.85
CA HIS A 6 4.99 4.98 4.06
C HIS A 6 6.41 4.51 3.79
N SER A 7 6.77 3.31 4.23
CA SER A 7 8.09 2.72 3.96
C SER A 7 8.39 2.71 2.46
N MET A 8 7.44 2.25 1.65
CA MET A 8 7.57 2.25 0.20
C MET A 8 7.54 3.68 -0.37
N ALA A 9 6.63 4.54 0.10
CA ALA A 9 6.52 5.90 -0.39
C ALA A 9 7.78 6.75 -0.12
N HIS A 10 8.47 6.54 1.00
CA HIS A 10 9.75 7.20 1.30
C HIS A 10 10.79 6.89 0.24
N LYS A 11 10.93 5.62 -0.15
CA LYS A 11 11.95 5.19 -1.11
C LYS A 11 11.58 5.54 -2.54
N LEU A 12 10.32 5.38 -2.91
CA LEU A 12 9.81 5.87 -4.19
C LEU A 12 10.06 7.38 -4.36
N GLY A 13 9.78 8.18 -3.33
CA GLY A 13 10.03 9.61 -3.34
C GLY A 13 11.53 9.96 -3.36
N ALA A 14 12.37 9.22 -2.63
CA ALA A 14 13.81 9.47 -2.58
C ALA A 14 14.52 9.16 -3.91
N PHE A 15 14.19 8.04 -4.56
CA PHE A 15 14.85 7.58 -5.79
C PHE A 15 14.31 8.25 -7.06
N HIS A 16 13.03 8.61 -7.07
CA HIS A 16 12.33 9.11 -8.27
C HIS A 16 11.73 10.50 -8.10
N HIS A 17 12.01 11.18 -6.99
CA HIS A 17 11.59 12.56 -6.71
C HIS A 17 10.07 12.79 -6.76
N LEU A 18 9.29 11.75 -6.48
CA LEU A 18 7.84 11.88 -6.32
C LEU A 18 7.50 12.56 -4.98
N PRO A 19 6.59 13.55 -4.97
CA PRO A 19 6.10 14.13 -3.73
C PRO A 19 5.48 13.07 -2.82
N HIS A 20 5.72 13.17 -1.52
CA HIS A 20 5.34 12.14 -0.55
C HIS A 20 3.86 11.75 -0.59
N GLY A 21 2.96 12.72 -0.71
CA GLY A 21 1.52 12.46 -0.81
C GLY A 21 1.12 11.68 -2.07
N ILE A 22 1.79 11.96 -3.20
CA ILE A 22 1.58 11.26 -4.47
C ILE A 22 2.07 9.81 -4.36
N ALA A 23 3.28 9.61 -3.83
CA ALA A 23 3.84 8.28 -3.63
C ALA A 23 2.94 7.40 -2.75
N ASN A 24 2.41 7.94 -1.65
CA ASN A 24 1.42 7.23 -0.83
C ASN A 24 0.14 6.90 -1.61
N ALA A 25 -0.42 7.86 -2.36
CA ALA A 25 -1.66 7.65 -3.10
C ALA A 25 -1.56 6.53 -4.15
N LEU A 26 -0.41 6.41 -4.81
CA LEU A 26 -0.10 5.36 -5.79
C LEU A 26 -0.01 3.96 -5.15
N LEU A 27 0.37 3.87 -3.88
CA LEU A 27 0.62 2.61 -3.19
C LEU A 27 -0.53 2.18 -2.26
N LEU A 28 -1.36 3.13 -1.82
CA LEU A 28 -2.31 2.94 -0.72
C LEU A 28 -3.26 1.76 -0.94
N THR A 29 -3.93 1.69 -2.08
CA THR A 29 -4.94 0.65 -2.33
C THR A 29 -4.32 -0.74 -2.51
N GLN A 30 -3.12 -0.82 -3.10
CA GLN A 30 -2.34 -2.06 -3.14
C GLN A 30 -1.95 -2.54 -1.74
N VAL A 31 -1.49 -1.64 -0.87
CA VAL A 31 -1.11 -1.98 0.51
C VAL A 31 -2.32 -2.37 1.35
N ILE A 32 -3.47 -1.72 1.17
CA ILE A 32 -4.71 -2.10 1.88
C ILE A 32 -5.10 -3.54 1.50
N ARG A 33 -5.10 -3.88 0.20
CA ARG A 33 -5.38 -5.24 -0.28
C ARG A 33 -4.37 -6.25 0.25
N TYR A 34 -3.09 -5.90 0.23
CA TYR A 34 -2.01 -6.73 0.77
C TYR A 34 -2.19 -7.03 2.26
N ASN A 35 -2.52 -6.02 3.06
CA ASN A 35 -2.73 -6.16 4.49
C ASN A 35 -4.02 -6.89 4.84
N ALA A 36 -5.05 -6.82 3.99
CA ALA A 36 -6.36 -7.44 4.21
C ALA A 36 -6.40 -8.97 3.97
N ALA A 37 -5.25 -9.62 3.77
CA ALA A 37 -5.19 -11.07 3.65
C ALA A 37 -5.56 -11.75 4.98
N ASP A 38 -6.55 -12.65 4.94
CA ASP A 38 -7.02 -13.37 6.13
C ASP A 38 -5.94 -14.28 6.74
N VAL A 39 -5.04 -14.80 5.89
CA VAL A 39 -3.91 -15.66 6.29
C VAL A 39 -2.61 -15.06 5.71
N PRO A 40 -1.99 -14.09 6.40
CA PRO A 40 -0.75 -13.48 5.91
C PRO A 40 0.41 -14.46 6.03
N THR A 41 1.34 -14.42 5.06
CA THR A 41 2.59 -15.20 5.08
C THR A 41 3.39 -15.00 6.37
N LYS A 42 3.39 -13.76 6.88
CA LYS A 42 3.99 -13.38 8.15
C LYS A 42 3.11 -12.34 8.84
N MET A 43 2.82 -12.61 10.10
CA MET A 43 2.08 -11.69 10.97
C MET A 43 2.99 -10.56 11.48
N GLY A 44 2.41 -9.40 11.79
CA GLY A 44 3.10 -8.30 12.45
C GLY A 44 3.74 -8.72 13.78
N THR A 45 4.79 -8.01 14.19
CA THR A 45 5.71 -8.45 15.25
C THR A 45 5.22 -8.16 16.68
N PHE A 46 4.07 -7.50 16.84
CA PHE A 46 3.60 -7.01 18.13
C PHE A 46 2.74 -8.05 18.87
N PRO A 47 3.02 -8.34 20.16
CA PRO A 47 2.30 -9.36 20.92
C PRO A 47 0.82 -9.02 21.18
N GLN A 48 0.43 -7.75 21.06
CA GLN A 48 -0.96 -7.33 21.17
C GLN A 48 -1.81 -7.77 19.95
N TYR A 49 -1.17 -8.16 18.84
CA TYR A 49 -1.88 -8.71 17.69
C TYR A 49 -2.07 -10.21 17.89
N ALA A 50 -3.26 -10.60 18.34
CA ALA A 50 -3.59 -12.01 18.61
C ALA A 50 -3.85 -12.83 17.33
N TYR A 51 -4.47 -12.21 16.33
CA TYR A 51 -4.79 -12.79 15.01
C TYR A 51 -4.77 -11.69 13.94
N PRO A 52 -4.61 -12.02 12.65
CA PRO A 52 -4.78 -11.06 11.57
C PRO A 52 -6.25 -10.57 11.52
N HIS A 53 -6.46 -9.28 11.76
CA HIS A 53 -7.79 -8.64 11.74
C HIS A 53 -7.79 -7.34 10.92
N ALA A 54 -6.78 -7.14 10.06
CA ALA A 54 -6.61 -5.91 9.30
C ALA A 54 -7.80 -5.62 8.38
N LYS A 55 -8.37 -6.64 7.73
CA LYS A 55 -9.57 -6.50 6.89
C LYS A 55 -10.77 -5.99 7.68
N GLU A 56 -11.03 -6.56 8.86
CA GLU A 56 -12.10 -6.10 9.77
C GLU A 56 -11.88 -4.63 10.18
N ARG A 57 -10.63 -4.24 10.49
CA ARG A 57 -10.29 -2.85 10.78
C ARG A 57 -10.55 -1.92 9.59
N TYR A 58 -10.22 -2.35 8.36
CA TYR A 58 -10.50 -1.58 7.16
C TYR A 58 -12.01 -1.46 6.90
N VAL A 59 -12.79 -2.52 7.14
CA VAL A 59 -14.25 -2.51 7.01
C VAL A 59 -14.89 -1.58 8.04
N GLU A 60 -14.39 -1.53 9.27
CA GLU A 60 -14.87 -0.56 10.27
C GLU A 60 -14.61 0.88 9.81
N ALA A 61 -13.40 1.18 9.33
CA ALA A 61 -13.07 2.48 8.78
C ALA A 61 -13.92 2.83 7.54
N ALA A 62 -14.15 1.85 6.67
CA ALA A 62 -15.00 1.97 5.50
C ALA A 62 -16.43 2.39 5.87
N ARG A 63 -17.04 1.68 6.82
CA ARG A 63 -18.39 1.99 7.32
C ARG A 63 -18.43 3.39 7.94
N PHE A 64 -17.41 3.77 8.69
CA PHE A 64 -17.28 5.12 9.24
C PHE A 64 -17.22 6.20 8.15
N CYS A 65 -16.53 5.92 7.04
CA CYS A 65 -16.47 6.80 5.86
C CYS A 65 -17.75 6.76 5.00
N GLY A 66 -18.75 5.94 5.34
CA GLY A 66 -20.02 5.84 4.62
C GLY A 66 -20.08 4.76 3.54
N ALA A 67 -19.10 3.87 3.45
CA ALA A 67 -19.16 2.71 2.56
C ALA A 67 -20.25 1.72 3.04
N THR A 68 -21.09 1.27 2.12
CA THR A 68 -22.17 0.30 2.37
C THR A 68 -22.01 -0.91 1.47
N GLY A 69 -22.51 -2.07 1.89
CA GLY A 69 -22.46 -3.32 1.12
C GLY A 69 -23.25 -4.42 1.83
N LYS A 70 -23.54 -5.53 1.14
CA LYS A 70 -24.32 -6.65 1.69
C LYS A 70 -23.54 -7.45 2.73
N ASN A 71 -22.22 -7.45 2.62
CA ASN A 71 -21.30 -8.11 3.53
C ASN A 71 -19.99 -7.29 3.63
N ASP A 72 -19.06 -7.78 4.46
CA ASP A 72 -17.80 -7.08 4.72
C ASP A 72 -16.86 -7.07 3.51
N ASP A 73 -16.93 -8.07 2.62
CA ASP A 73 -16.18 -8.07 1.36
C ASP A 73 -16.64 -6.93 0.43
N GLU A 74 -17.95 -6.76 0.27
CA GLU A 74 -18.51 -5.70 -0.57
C GLU A 74 -18.24 -4.31 0.03
N VAL A 75 -18.32 -4.17 1.37
CA VAL A 75 -17.94 -2.92 2.05
C VAL A 75 -16.46 -2.60 1.84
N PHE A 76 -15.59 -3.61 1.93
CA PHE A 76 -14.15 -3.45 1.70
C PHE A 76 -13.84 -3.02 0.26
N GLU A 77 -14.43 -3.69 -0.74
CA GLU A 77 -14.25 -3.32 -2.15
C GLU A 77 -14.81 -1.92 -2.46
N ASN A 78 -15.98 -1.57 -1.92
CA ASN A 78 -16.55 -0.24 -2.08
C ASN A 78 -15.69 0.83 -1.42
N PHE A 79 -15.01 0.53 -0.31
CA PHE A 79 -14.06 1.46 0.29
C PHE A 79 -12.82 1.70 -0.57
N ILE A 80 -12.27 0.63 -1.17
CA ILE A 80 -11.20 0.78 -2.16
C ILE A 80 -11.67 1.65 -3.33
N GLN A 81 -12.87 1.40 -3.86
CA GLN A 81 -13.42 2.20 -4.94
C GLN A 81 -13.60 3.68 -4.54
N MET A 82 -14.09 3.97 -3.33
CA MET A 82 -14.18 5.35 -2.84
C MET A 82 -12.82 6.06 -2.78
N ILE A 83 -11.74 5.33 -2.42
CA ILE A 83 -10.38 5.86 -2.44
C ILE A 83 -9.91 6.12 -3.87
N GLU A 84 -10.18 5.19 -4.80
CA GLU A 84 -9.86 5.37 -6.22
C GLU A 84 -10.62 6.56 -6.84
N ASP A 85 -11.91 6.70 -6.54
CA ASP A 85 -12.74 7.82 -7.00
C ASP A 85 -12.23 9.15 -6.44
N LEU A 86 -11.80 9.17 -5.18
CA LEU A 86 -11.19 10.36 -4.57
C LEU A 86 -9.87 10.72 -5.27
N LYS A 87 -9.02 9.73 -5.55
CA LYS A 87 -7.77 9.92 -6.30
C LYS A 87 -8.05 10.54 -7.68
N ASP A 88 -9.06 10.05 -8.38
CA ASP A 88 -9.47 10.60 -9.68
C ASP A 88 -9.99 12.03 -9.57
N LYS A 89 -10.82 12.30 -8.56
CA LYS A 89 -11.39 13.62 -8.31
C LYS A 89 -10.33 14.68 -8.01
N ILE A 90 -9.23 14.30 -7.37
CA ILE A 90 -8.10 15.19 -7.06
C ILE A 90 -6.94 15.02 -8.06
N GLU A 91 -7.20 14.38 -9.21
CA GLU A 91 -6.30 14.28 -10.36
C GLU A 91 -4.97 13.56 -10.07
N ILE A 92 -4.98 12.57 -9.17
CA ILE A 92 -3.86 11.64 -8.99
C ILE A 92 -3.81 10.71 -10.19
N LYS A 93 -2.69 10.71 -10.92
CA LYS A 93 -2.48 9.75 -12.01
C LYS A 93 -2.46 8.31 -11.50
N LYS A 94 -2.87 7.36 -12.34
CA LYS A 94 -3.15 5.97 -11.95
C LYS A 94 -1.90 5.19 -11.59
N THR A 95 -0.79 5.43 -12.29
CA THR A 95 0.43 4.63 -12.14
C THR A 95 1.66 5.48 -11.86
N ILE A 96 2.73 4.86 -11.34
CA ILE A 96 4.04 5.50 -11.21
C ILE A 96 4.56 5.93 -12.59
N LYS A 97 4.35 5.11 -13.63
CA LYS A 97 4.73 5.40 -15.02
C LYS A 97 4.09 6.68 -15.55
N ASP A 98 2.84 6.96 -15.21
CA ASP A 98 2.13 8.17 -15.68
C ASP A 98 2.74 9.48 -15.16
N TYR A 99 3.56 9.42 -14.09
CA TYR A 99 4.33 10.57 -13.59
C TYR A 99 5.64 10.81 -14.35
N GLY A 100 5.91 10.06 -15.42
CA GLY A 100 7.08 10.26 -16.27
C GLY A 100 8.36 9.61 -15.74
N ILE A 101 8.24 8.64 -14.83
CA ILE A 101 9.35 7.83 -14.38
C ILE A 101 9.71 6.83 -15.46
N ASP A 102 10.99 6.82 -15.87
CA ASP A 102 11.50 5.90 -16.87
C ASP A 102 11.50 4.46 -16.37
N GLU A 103 11.06 3.54 -17.22
CA GLU A 103 10.89 2.13 -16.88
C GLU A 103 12.20 1.44 -16.61
N LYS A 104 13.22 1.73 -17.42
CA LYS A 104 14.54 1.13 -17.23
C LYS A 104 15.13 1.62 -15.91
N TYR A 105 15.11 2.92 -15.65
CA TYR A 105 15.62 3.48 -14.40
C TYR A 105 14.86 2.93 -13.19
N PHE A 106 13.53 2.83 -13.25
CA PHE A 106 12.73 2.24 -12.17
C PHE A 106 13.12 0.79 -11.87
N LEU A 107 13.24 -0.04 -12.91
CA LEU A 107 13.62 -1.45 -12.76
C LEU A 107 15.06 -1.60 -12.26
N ASP A 108 15.98 -0.75 -12.72
CA ASP A 108 17.38 -0.76 -12.28
C ASP A 108 17.52 -0.41 -10.79
N THR A 109 16.66 0.46 -10.24
CA THR A 109 16.69 0.86 -8.82
C THR A 109 15.73 0.07 -7.91
N LEU A 110 14.91 -0.83 -8.49
CA LEU A 110 13.81 -1.48 -7.78
C LEU A 110 14.27 -2.34 -6.60
N ASP A 111 15.34 -3.12 -6.77
CA ASP A 111 15.82 -4.02 -5.72
C ASP A 111 16.36 -3.26 -4.51
N ASP A 112 17.12 -2.17 -4.73
CA ASP A 112 17.58 -1.29 -3.64
C ASP A 112 16.41 -0.59 -2.94
N MET A 113 15.40 -0.13 -3.69
CA MET A 113 14.19 0.46 -3.10
C MET A 113 13.42 -0.53 -2.23
N VAL A 114 13.36 -1.80 -2.64
CA VAL A 114 12.69 -2.88 -1.92
C VAL A 114 13.39 -3.17 -0.60
N GLU A 115 14.73 -3.32 -0.63
CA GLU A 115 15.53 -3.56 0.57
C GLU A 115 15.37 -2.39 1.55
N GLN A 116 15.55 -1.15 1.08
CA GLN A 116 15.43 0.01 1.94
C GLN A 116 14.01 0.23 2.48
N ALA A 117 12.97 -0.17 1.74
CA ALA A 117 11.59 -0.10 2.23
C ALA A 117 11.33 -1.19 3.29
N PHE A 118 11.92 -2.37 3.14
CA PHE A 118 11.88 -3.42 4.17
C PHE A 118 12.56 -2.96 5.47
N ASP A 119 13.71 -2.28 5.36
CA ASP A 119 14.49 -1.76 6.49
C ASP A 119 13.96 -0.45 7.09
N ASP A 120 12.97 0.19 6.45
CA ASP A 120 12.37 1.42 6.97
C ASP A 120 11.67 1.15 8.31
N GLN A 121 11.89 2.05 9.28
CA GLN A 121 11.32 1.94 10.63
C GLN A 121 9.79 1.87 10.64
N CYS A 122 9.11 2.35 9.60
CA CYS A 122 7.66 2.26 9.48
C CYS A 122 7.17 0.83 9.24
N THR A 123 7.98 -0.04 8.62
CA THR A 123 7.60 -1.42 8.25
C THR A 123 7.35 -2.29 9.48
N GLY A 124 8.10 -2.08 10.56
CA GLY A 124 7.97 -2.88 11.78
C GLY A 124 6.56 -2.83 12.40
N ALA A 125 5.80 -1.76 12.17
CA ALA A 125 4.43 -1.59 12.66
C ALA A 125 3.34 -2.09 11.70
N ASN A 126 3.70 -2.58 10.51
CA ASN A 126 2.71 -3.07 9.55
C ASN A 126 2.06 -4.39 10.05
N PRO A 127 0.73 -4.57 9.93
CA PRO A 127 0.04 -5.74 10.49
C PRO A 127 0.41 -7.06 9.82
N ARG A 128 0.92 -6.98 8.59
CA ARG A 128 1.54 -8.08 7.85
C ARG A 128 3.01 -7.76 7.65
N TYR A 129 3.91 -8.52 8.28
CA TYR A 129 5.34 -8.25 8.14
C TYR A 129 5.79 -8.72 6.74
N PRO A 130 6.28 -7.83 5.87
CA PRO A 130 6.41 -8.18 4.46
C PRO A 130 7.60 -9.06 4.15
N LEU A 131 7.52 -9.78 3.04
CA LEU A 131 8.70 -10.27 2.33
C LEU A 131 9.15 -9.23 1.29
N MET A 132 10.46 -9.14 1.03
CA MET A 132 10.99 -8.27 -0.02
C MET A 132 10.35 -8.55 -1.39
N SER A 133 10.08 -9.81 -1.71
CA SER A 133 9.38 -10.20 -2.96
C SER A 133 7.95 -9.64 -3.05
N GLU A 134 7.24 -9.52 -1.93
CA GLU A 134 5.89 -8.96 -1.89
C GLU A 134 5.91 -7.43 -2.04
N ILE A 135 6.93 -6.76 -1.48
CA ILE A 135 7.16 -5.32 -1.70
C ILE A 135 7.47 -5.07 -3.18
N LYS A 136 8.34 -5.88 -3.78
CA LYS A 136 8.70 -5.79 -5.21
C LYS A 136 7.47 -5.95 -6.11
N ASP A 137 6.62 -6.93 -5.83
CA ASP A 137 5.37 -7.15 -6.55
C ASP A 137 4.42 -5.94 -6.46
N MET A 138 4.26 -5.35 -5.27
CA MET A 138 3.44 -4.15 -5.11
C MET A 138 3.99 -2.93 -5.85
N TYR A 139 5.31 -2.75 -5.88
CA TYR A 139 5.93 -1.69 -6.69
C TYR A 139 5.67 -1.88 -8.18
N LEU A 140 5.82 -3.11 -8.69
CA LEU A 140 5.55 -3.42 -10.10
C LEU A 140 4.08 -3.19 -10.45
N LYS A 141 3.14 -3.63 -9.60
CA LYS A 141 1.71 -3.35 -9.77
C LYS A 141 1.41 -1.86 -9.75
N ALA A 142 2.01 -1.09 -8.83
CA ALA A 142 1.83 0.36 -8.80
C ALA A 142 2.48 1.06 -10.03
N TYR A 143 3.51 0.46 -10.61
CA TYR A 143 4.19 0.99 -11.79
C TYR A 143 3.39 0.77 -13.08
N TYR A 144 2.81 -0.42 -13.26
CA TYR A 144 2.11 -0.80 -14.48
C TYR A 144 0.59 -0.61 -14.43
N GLY A 145 0.00 -0.48 -13.24
CA GLY A 145 -1.45 -0.50 -13.02
C GLY A 145 -2.02 -1.92 -12.99
#